data_AF-A0A842ZR02-F1
#
_entry.id   AF-A0A842ZR02-F1
#
_cell.length_a   1.000
_cell.length_b   1.000
_cell.length_c   1.000
_cell.angle_alpha   90.00
_cell.angle_beta   90.00
_cell.angle_gamma   90.00
#
_symmetry.space_group_name_H-M   'P 1'
#
loop_
_entity.id
_entity.type
_entity.pdbx_description
1 polymer ?
#
loop_
_entity_poly.entity_id
_entity_poly.type
_entity_poly.pdbx_seq_one_letter_code
_entity_poly.pdbx_strand_id
1 'polypeptide(L)'
;MVSPIKKKCPQCSAKAVRLYQNKTVDGKRKWIPTAWCCTECNYLYTVASDTLMYPIGGKDYKKSYNGKCPNCDMKLTRLFRHKNPVHGKQEWISTAWYCSRCKYVWLDKPEKQ
;
A
#
# COMPACT_ATOMS: atom_id res chain seq x y z
N MET A 1 19.62 19.77 -5.02
CA MET A 1 18.38 19.60 -4.22
C MET A 1 17.72 18.28 -4.62
N VAL A 2 17.83 17.23 -3.81
CA VAL A 2 17.27 15.91 -4.13
C VAL A 2 15.76 15.97 -3.91
N SER A 3 14.99 16.04 -5.00
CA SER A 3 13.53 15.97 -4.92
C SER A 3 13.12 14.70 -4.16
N PRO A 4 12.11 14.76 -3.25
CA PRO A 4 11.63 13.56 -2.58
C PRO A 4 10.83 12.73 -3.59
N ILE A 5 11.55 11.96 -4.41
CA ILE A 5 11.04 10.95 -5.36
C ILE A 5 9.89 10.15 -4.74
N LYS A 6 9.98 9.93 -3.42
CA LYS A 6 9.08 9.21 -2.55
C LYS A 6 7.60 9.64 -2.66
N LYS A 7 7.26 10.89 -2.98
CA LYS A 7 5.84 11.33 -3.06
C LYS A 7 5.23 11.28 -4.47
N LYS A 8 6.00 10.88 -5.49
CA LYS A 8 5.53 10.81 -6.88
C LYS A 8 5.41 9.36 -7.35
N CYS A 9 4.48 9.10 -8.24
CA CYS A 9 4.35 7.82 -8.91
C CYS A 9 5.47 7.68 -9.96
N PRO A 10 6.21 6.57 -9.99
CA PRO A 10 7.24 6.35 -10.99
C PRO A 10 6.67 6.11 -12.40
N GLN A 11 5.38 5.78 -12.53
CA GLN A 11 4.74 5.56 -13.84
C GLN A 11 4.14 6.84 -14.43
N CYS A 12 3.37 7.61 -13.66
CA CYS A 12 2.65 8.78 -14.18
C CYS A 12 3.06 10.11 -13.52
N SER A 13 4.07 10.13 -12.65
CA SER A 13 4.53 11.32 -11.90
C SER A 13 3.50 11.97 -10.96
N ALA A 14 2.26 11.47 -10.92
CA ALA A 14 1.21 11.92 -10.02
C ALA A 14 1.56 11.65 -8.55
N LYS A 15 0.71 12.12 -7.63
CA LYS A 15 0.92 11.90 -6.20
C LYS A 15 0.87 10.40 -5.84
N ALA A 16 1.78 9.98 -4.98
CA ALA A 16 1.79 8.67 -4.35
C ALA A 16 1.63 8.80 -2.82
N VAL A 17 0.92 7.86 -2.21
CA VAL A 17 0.68 7.79 -0.78
C VAL A 17 1.23 6.50 -0.19
N ARG A 18 1.75 6.57 1.04
CA ARG A 18 2.18 5.37 1.77
C ARG A 18 0.97 4.60 2.28
N LEU A 19 1.09 3.29 2.17
CA LEU A 19 0.22 2.31 2.78
C LEU A 19 0.94 1.66 3.96
N TYR A 20 0.22 1.53 5.07
CA TYR A 20 0.74 1.09 6.34
C TYR A 20 -0.01 -0.13 6.83
N GLN A 21 0.73 -1.03 7.47
CA GLN A 21 0.19 -2.16 8.19
C GLN A 21 0.12 -1.81 9.68
N ASN A 22 -1.01 -2.08 10.32
CA ASN A 22 -1.10 -2.00 11.78
C ASN A 22 -0.63 -3.32 12.40
N LYS A 23 0.51 -3.30 13.11
CA LYS A 23 1.13 -4.48 13.71
C LYS A 23 1.49 -4.23 15.17
N THR A 24 1.45 -5.28 15.98
CA THR A 24 2.04 -5.25 17.33
C THR A 24 3.52 -5.57 17.20
N VAL A 25 4.38 -4.68 17.69
CA VAL A 25 5.84 -4.83 17.74
C VAL A 25 6.29 -4.43 19.15
N ASP A 26 6.98 -5.34 19.85
CA ASP A 26 7.41 -5.16 21.24
C ASP A 26 6.23 -4.82 22.18
N GLY A 27 5.11 -5.53 22.01
CA GLY A 27 3.89 -5.32 22.80
C GLY A 27 3.09 -4.06 22.47
N LYS A 28 3.59 -3.18 21.58
CA LYS A 28 2.92 -1.92 21.21
C LYS A 28 2.40 -1.95 19.78
N ARG A 29 1.22 -1.36 19.55
CA ARG A 29 0.67 -1.17 18.20
C ARG A 29 1.47 -0.09 17.47
N LYS A 30 2.01 -0.44 16.30
CA LYS A 30 2.78 0.44 15.43
C LYS A 30 2.24 0.39 13.99
N TRP A 31 2.23 1.54 13.33
CA TRP A 31 1.92 1.66 11.91
C TRP A 31 3.20 1.50 11.09
N ILE A 32 3.36 0.34 10.45
CA ILE A 32 4.56 -0.01 9.72
C ILE A 32 4.38 0.34 8.24
N PRO A 33 5.19 1.24 7.66
CA PRO A 33 5.12 1.54 6.24
C PRO A 33 5.44 0.27 5.43
N THR A 34 4.59 -0.08 4.48
CA THR A 34 4.68 -1.37 3.78
C THR A 34 4.73 -1.21 2.25
N ALA A 35 3.97 -0.26 1.71
CA ALA A 35 3.87 -0.06 0.27
C ALA A 35 3.59 1.41 -0.07
N TRP A 36 3.71 1.75 -1.35
CA TRP A 36 3.24 2.98 -1.94
C TRP A 36 2.17 2.70 -2.99
N CYS A 37 1.20 3.61 -3.10
CA CYS A 37 0.13 3.56 -4.07
C CYS A 37 0.00 4.91 -4.75
N CYS A 38 0.00 4.93 -6.08
CA CYS A 38 -0.40 6.13 -6.82
C CYS A 38 -1.88 6.47 -6.55
N THR A 39 -2.20 7.75 -6.45
CA THR A 39 -3.60 8.20 -6.27
C THR A 39 -4.39 8.33 -7.57
N GLU A 40 -3.71 8.25 -8.72
CA GLU A 40 -4.31 8.39 -10.05
C GLU A 40 -4.34 7.04 -10.78
N CYS A 41 -3.17 6.49 -11.15
CA CYS A 41 -3.06 5.23 -11.89
C CYS A 41 -3.03 3.97 -11.01
N ASN A 42 -3.17 4.12 -9.68
CA ASN A 42 -3.19 3.00 -8.73
C ASN A 42 -1.92 2.10 -8.71
N TYR A 43 -0.83 2.50 -9.37
CA TYR A 43 0.43 1.76 -9.36
C TYR A 43 0.94 1.48 -7.94
N LEU A 44 1.23 0.21 -7.66
CA LEU A 44 1.69 -0.30 -6.37
C LEU A 44 3.18 -0.66 -6.42
N TYR A 45 3.95 -0.04 -5.53
CA TYR A 45 5.39 -0.28 -5.46
C TYR A 45 5.94 -0.21 -4.03
N THR A 46 7.10 -0.80 -3.83
CA THR A 46 7.89 -0.64 -2.61
C THR A 46 9.20 0.07 -2.94
N VAL A 47 9.83 0.62 -1.92
CA VAL A 47 11.11 1.34 -2.00
C VAL A 47 12.09 0.61 -1.09
N ALA A 48 13.10 -0.03 -1.68
CA ALA A 48 14.14 -0.72 -0.93
C ALA A 48 15.29 0.23 -0.55
N SER A 49 15.58 1.19 -1.42
CA SER A 49 16.54 2.27 -1.21
C SER A 49 16.08 3.51 -2.00
N ASP A 50 16.76 4.64 -1.84
CA ASP A 50 16.40 5.88 -2.56
C ASP A 50 16.42 5.73 -4.09
N THR A 51 17.14 4.73 -4.61
CA THR A 51 17.28 4.45 -6.04
C THR A 51 16.54 3.20 -6.51
N LEU A 52 16.10 2.33 -5.60
CA LEU A 52 15.51 1.02 -5.95
C LEU A 52 14.05 0.94 -5.57
N MET A 53 13.21 0.85 -6.60
CA MET A 53 11.76 0.68 -6.49
C MET A 53 11.33 -0.59 -7.22
N TYR A 54 10.44 -1.36 -6.61
CA TYR A 54 9.92 -2.60 -7.19
C TYR A 54 8.40 -2.58 -7.22
N PRO A 55 7.75 -2.99 -8.33
CA PRO A 55 6.32 -3.23 -8.35
C PRO A 55 5.98 -4.35 -7.36
N ILE A 56 4.92 -4.17 -6.58
CA ILE A 56 4.47 -5.16 -5.57
C ILE A 56 2.97 -5.42 -5.65
N GLY A 57 2.40 -5.35 -6.85
CA GLY A 57 0.97 -5.49 -7.06
C GLY A 57 0.62 -5.54 -8.54
N GLY A 58 -0.53 -4.97 -8.91
CA GLY A 58 -1.02 -4.90 -10.29
C GLY A 58 -2.14 -5.91 -10.63
N LYS A 59 -2.66 -6.63 -9.64
CA LYS A 59 -3.87 -7.46 -9.79
C LYS A 59 -4.95 -6.96 -8.84
N ASP A 60 -6.18 -6.92 -9.34
CA ASP A 60 -7.34 -6.56 -8.53
C ASP A 60 -7.59 -7.57 -7.41
N TYR A 61 -8.01 -7.05 -6.25
CA TYR A 61 -8.52 -7.92 -5.19
C TYR A 61 -9.89 -8.48 -5.61
N LYS A 62 -10.00 -9.79 -5.76
CA LYS A 62 -11.30 -10.45 -5.96
C LYS A 62 -11.89 -10.79 -4.59
N LYS A 63 -13.16 -10.43 -4.37
CA LYS A 63 -13.90 -10.76 -3.14
C LYS A 63 -13.87 -12.27 -2.82
N SER A 64 -13.78 -13.11 -3.85
CA SER A 64 -13.67 -14.57 -3.74
C SER A 64 -12.41 -15.06 -3.01
N TYR A 65 -11.40 -14.22 -2.81
CA TYR A 65 -10.20 -14.62 -2.07
C TYR A 65 -10.44 -14.80 -0.56
N ASN A 66 -11.59 -14.36 -0.03
CA ASN A 66 -11.99 -14.55 1.37
C ASN A 66 -10.90 -14.15 2.41
N GLY A 67 -10.13 -13.10 2.10
CA GLY A 67 -9.05 -12.62 2.96
C GLY A 67 -7.80 -13.51 2.97
N LYS A 68 -7.68 -14.46 2.03
CA LYS A 68 -6.50 -15.32 1.84
C LYS A 68 -5.72 -14.94 0.59
N CYS A 69 -4.42 -15.19 0.62
CA CYS A 69 -3.53 -14.92 -0.50
C CYS A 69 -3.79 -15.94 -1.62
N PRO A 70 -4.10 -15.51 -2.85
CA PRO A 70 -4.33 -16.45 -3.96
C PRO A 70 -3.07 -17.24 -4.36
N ASN A 71 -1.88 -16.77 -3.97
CA ASN A 71 -0.61 -17.40 -4.34
C ASN A 71 -0.09 -18.39 -3.28
N CYS A 72 -0.50 -18.26 -2.01
CA CYS A 72 0.07 -19.07 -0.92
C CYS A 72 -0.92 -19.43 0.20
N ASP A 73 -2.21 -19.13 0.02
CA ASP A 73 -3.33 -19.35 0.94
C ASP A 73 -3.21 -18.70 2.34
N MET A 74 -2.09 -18.02 2.64
CA MET A 74 -1.94 -17.31 3.91
C MET A 74 -2.95 -16.18 4.06
N LYS A 75 -3.41 -15.96 5.29
CA LYS A 75 -4.27 -14.83 5.62
C LYS A 75 -3.60 -13.50 5.26
N LEU A 76 -4.32 -12.70 4.48
CA LEU A 76 -3.90 -11.36 4.09
C LEU A 76 -4.10 -10.40 5.26
N THR A 77 -3.22 -9.41 5.34
CA THR A 77 -3.39 -8.28 6.27
C THR A 77 -3.89 -7.05 5.54
N ARG A 78 -4.66 -6.21 6.23
CA ARG A 78 -5.09 -4.92 5.71
C ARG A 78 -3.96 -3.90 5.71
N LEU A 79 -3.88 -3.14 4.62
CA LEU A 79 -3.10 -1.93 4.51
C LEU A 79 -4.02 -0.70 4.49
N PHE A 80 -3.53 0.36 5.12
CA PHE A 80 -4.26 1.60 5.33
C PHE A 80 -3.45 2.77 4.82
N ARG A 81 -4.11 3.75 4.22
CA ARG A 81 -3.51 5.06 3.95
C ARG A 81 -3.88 6.03 5.07
N HIS A 82 -2.93 6.87 5.45
CA HIS A 82 -3.18 7.98 6.35
C HIS A 82 -3.75 9.16 5.55
N LYS A 83 -4.89 9.70 5.99
CA LYS A 83 -5.47 10.94 5.46
C LYS A 83 -5.46 11.98 6.57
N ASN A 84 -4.79 13.10 6.30
CA ASN A 84 -4.87 14.29 7.15
C ASN A 84 -5.88 15.25 6.52
N PRO A 85 -7.11 15.37 7.05
CA PRO A 85 -8.07 16.31 6.51
C PRO A 85 -7.66 17.76 6.84
N VAL A 86 -8.17 18.71 6.05
CA VAL A 86 -7.93 20.16 6.28
C VAL A 86 -8.58 20.61 7.60
N HIS A 87 -9.70 19.98 7.95
CA HIS A 87 -10.42 20.18 9.22
C HIS A 87 -10.78 18.82 9.82
N GLY A 88 -10.65 18.67 11.13
CA GLY A 88 -11.02 17.45 11.85
C GLY A 88 -9.85 16.54 12.23
N LYS A 89 -10.17 15.30 12.62
CA LYS A 89 -9.20 14.32 13.14
C LYS A 89 -8.56 13.52 12.02
N GLN A 90 -7.32 13.08 12.24
CA GLN A 90 -6.60 12.18 11.35
C GLN A 90 -7.33 10.84 11.18
N GLU A 91 -7.37 10.33 9.95
CA GLU A 91 -8.10 9.11 9.61
C GLU A 91 -7.19 8.07 8.93
N TRP A 92 -7.42 6.79 9.28
CA TRP A 92 -6.77 5.65 8.65
C TRP A 92 -7.78 4.92 7.76
N ILE A 93 -7.57 5.01 6.45
CA ILE A 93 -8.52 4.49 5.46
C ILE A 93 -8.00 3.15 4.93
N SER A 94 -8.79 2.10 5.16
CA SER A 94 -8.59 0.77 4.59
C SER A 94 -8.51 0.86 3.06
N THR A 95 -7.40 0.44 2.44
CA THR A 95 -7.17 0.65 1.00
C THR A 95 -6.78 -0.63 0.23
N ALA A 96 -6.07 -1.55 0.88
CA ALA A 96 -5.51 -2.71 0.19
C ALA A 96 -5.31 -3.92 1.10
N TRP A 97 -5.06 -5.08 0.50
CA TRP A 97 -4.66 -6.31 1.15
C TRP A 97 -3.20 -6.65 0.85
N TYR A 98 -2.51 -7.23 1.81
CA TYR A 98 -1.08 -7.55 1.71
C TYR A 98 -0.78 -8.95 2.21
N CYS A 99 0.00 -9.70 1.44
CA CYS A 99 0.56 -10.98 1.88
C CYS A 99 1.96 -10.78 2.45
N SER A 100 2.15 -11.12 3.73
CA SER A 100 3.47 -11.02 4.38
C SER A 100 4.51 -12.00 3.82
N ARG A 101 4.08 -13.11 3.20
CA ARG A 101 4.96 -14.11 2.58
C ARG A 101 5.32 -13.73 1.14
N CYS A 102 4.32 -13.56 0.28
CA CYS A 102 4.53 -13.23 -1.13
C CYS A 102 4.93 -11.78 -1.38
N LYS A 103 4.79 -10.91 -0.37
CA LYS A 103 5.00 -9.45 -0.45
C LYS A 103 4.09 -8.71 -1.45
N TYR A 104 3.13 -9.42 -2.04
CA TYR A 104 2.19 -8.89 -3.02
C TYR A 104 1.04 -8.13 -2.35
N VAL A 105 0.57 -7.09 -3.02
CA VAL A 105 -0.52 -6.19 -2.60
C VAL A 105 -1.64 -6.20 -3.63
N TRP A 106 -2.88 -6.25 -3.15
CA TRP A 106 -4.10 -6.14 -3.95
C TRP A 106 -4.91 -4.94 -3.47
N LEU A 107 -5.30 -4.04 -4.38
CA LEU A 107 -6.16 -2.90 -4.03
C LEU A 107 -7.62 -3.30 -3.90
N ASP A 108 -8.36 -2.60 -3.04
CA ASP A 108 -9.82 -2.78 -2.94
C ASP A 108 -10.58 -2.21 -4.14
N LYS A 109 -9.98 -1.23 -4.82
CA LYS A 109 -10.53 -0.61 -6.02
C LYS A 109 -9.69 -1.03 -7.22
N PRO A 110 -10.33 -1.33 -8.36
CA PRO A 110 -9.60 -1.67 -9.57
C PRO A 110 -8.69 -0.52 -10.03
N GLU A 111 -7.64 -0.83 -10.78
CA GLU A 111 -6.83 0.17 -11.48
C GLU A 111 -7.74 1.05 -12.36
N LYS A 112 -7.59 2.38 -12.25
CA LYS A 112 -8.22 3.30 -13.19
C LYS A 112 -7.35 3.30 -14.44
N GLN A 113 -7.87 2.73 -15.53
CA GLN A 113 -7.31 2.91 -16.87
C GLN A 113 -7.51 4.35 -17.33
#